data_AF-A0A955KUL1-F1
#
_entry.id   AF-A0A955KUL1-F1
#
_cell.length_a   1.000
_cell.length_b   1.000
_cell.length_c   1.000
_cell.angle_alpha   90.00
_cell.angle_beta   90.00
_cell.angle_gamma   90.00
#
_symmetry.space_group_name_H-M   'P 1'
#
loop_
_entity.id
_entity.type
_entity.pdbx_description
1 polymer ?
#
loop_
_entity_poly.entity_id
_entity_poly.type
_entity_poly.pdbx_seq_one_letter_code
_entity_poly.pdbx_strand_id
1 'polypeptide(L)'
;MAEKNHDEYQETIDQQRSYLLKLQEAFNKHCDQLTAESEDQLKKLPLEDTEGREQVMAIQKQKLQQALSQLRQEVTNSTMKTRQKLEAIISKREEKELEDLEKMLNEVA
;
A
#
# COMPACT_ATOMS: atom_id res chain seq x y z
N MET A 1 1.49 28.51 -11.34
CA MET A 1 2.14 27.25 -11.81
C MET A 1 2.84 26.53 -10.68
N ALA A 2 3.59 27.23 -9.80
CA ALA A 2 4.13 26.64 -8.57
C ALA A 2 3.03 26.03 -7.67
N GLU A 3 1.87 26.70 -7.54
CA GLU A 3 0.70 26.18 -6.81
C GLU A 3 0.15 24.88 -7.41
N LYS A 4 -0.04 24.81 -8.74
CA LYS A 4 -0.56 23.62 -9.41
C LYS A 4 0.33 22.38 -9.20
N ASN A 5 1.65 22.52 -9.23
CA ASN A 5 2.57 21.40 -8.98
C ASN A 5 2.62 21.00 -7.50
N HIS A 6 2.41 21.96 -6.58
CA HIS A 6 2.26 21.69 -5.15
C HIS A 6 0.96 20.92 -4.87
N ASP A 7 -0.12 21.30 -5.53
CA ASP A 7 -1.43 20.62 -5.45
C ASP A 7 -1.34 19.19 -5.96
N GLU A 8 -0.70 18.95 -7.11
CA GLU A 8 -0.50 17.59 -7.67
C GLU A 8 0.39 16.71 -6.78
N TYR A 9 1.42 17.30 -6.15
CA TYR A 9 2.29 16.59 -5.21
C TYR A 9 1.51 16.19 -3.95
N GLN A 10 0.78 17.13 -3.36
CA GLN A 10 -0.02 16.90 -2.15
C GLN A 10 -1.14 15.89 -2.41
N GLU A 11 -1.82 15.99 -3.55
CA GLU A 11 -2.84 15.04 -3.97
C GLU A 11 -2.26 13.62 -4.08
N THR A 12 -1.06 13.46 -4.67
CA THR A 12 -0.41 12.16 -4.79
C THR A 12 -0.12 11.53 -3.42
N ILE A 13 0.30 12.34 -2.44
CA ILE A 13 0.52 11.89 -1.07
C ILE A 13 -0.79 11.47 -0.40
N ASP A 14 -1.85 12.26 -0.56
CA ASP A 14 -3.15 11.98 0.07
C ASP A 14 -3.84 10.76 -0.55
N GLN A 15 -3.70 10.57 -1.87
CA GLN A 15 -4.11 9.35 -2.55
C GLN A 15 -3.38 8.12 -2.01
N GLN A 16 -2.05 8.20 -1.82
CA GLN A 16 -1.27 7.09 -1.24
C GLN A 16 -1.68 6.80 0.21
N ARG A 17 -1.89 7.83 1.04
CA ARG A 17 -2.38 7.66 2.42
C ARG A 17 -3.74 6.97 2.45
N SER A 18 -4.69 7.43 1.64
CA SER A 18 -6.02 6.82 1.52
C SER A 18 -5.91 5.36 1.04
N TYR A 19 -5.04 5.07 0.08
CA TYR A 19 -4.81 3.71 -0.38
C TYR A 19 -4.28 2.79 0.73
N LEU A 20 -3.27 3.23 1.47
CA LEU A 20 -2.67 2.45 2.56
C LEU A 20 -3.66 2.17 3.69
N LEU A 21 -4.52 3.14 4.04
CA LEU A 21 -5.60 2.94 5.02
C LEU A 21 -6.60 1.87 4.56
N LYS A 22 -7.07 1.95 3.32
CA LYS A 22 -7.97 0.94 2.75
C LYS A 22 -7.33 -0.44 2.69
N LEU A 23 -6.04 -0.51 2.36
CA LEU A 23 -5.27 -1.74 2.33
C LEU A 23 -5.15 -2.36 3.74
N GLN A 24 -4.90 -1.54 4.77
CA GLN A 24 -4.86 -1.97 6.15
C GLN A 24 -6.23 -2.49 6.63
N GLU A 25 -7.32 -1.77 6.34
CA GLU A 25 -8.67 -2.20 6.69
C GLU A 25 -9.04 -3.53 6.02
N ALA A 26 -8.73 -3.68 4.73
CA ALA A 26 -8.98 -4.93 4.00
C ALA A 26 -8.17 -6.10 4.58
N PHE A 27 -6.89 -5.86 4.93
CA PHE A 27 -6.04 -6.86 5.55
C PHE A 27 -6.57 -7.31 6.92
N ASN A 28 -6.93 -6.35 7.78
CA ASN A 28 -7.51 -6.66 9.09
C ASN A 28 -8.78 -7.50 8.95
N LYS A 29 -9.70 -7.08 8.08
CA LYS A 29 -10.94 -7.82 7.81
C LYS A 29 -10.66 -9.25 7.33
N HIS A 30 -9.65 -9.43 6.49
CA HIS A 30 -9.28 -10.76 6.02
C HIS A 30 -8.70 -11.64 7.15
N CYS A 31 -7.85 -11.08 8.01
CA CYS A 31 -7.33 -11.77 9.19
C CYS A 31 -8.43 -12.18 10.18
N ASP A 32 -9.41 -11.30 10.40
CA ASP A 32 -10.57 -11.57 11.25
C ASP A 32 -11.41 -12.73 10.67
N GLN A 33 -11.63 -12.73 9.35
CA GLN A 33 -12.33 -13.81 8.66
C GLN A 33 -11.59 -15.15 8.80
N LEU A 34 -10.28 -15.16 8.58
CA LEU A 34 -9.46 -16.37 8.74
C LEU A 34 -9.51 -16.91 10.18
N THR A 35 -9.55 -16.01 11.15
CA THR A 35 -9.65 -16.38 12.57
C THR A 35 -11.01 -16.99 12.88
N ALA A 36 -12.09 -16.36 12.44
CA ALA A 36 -13.45 -16.88 12.61
C ALA A 36 -13.63 -18.26 11.92
N GLU A 37 -13.10 -18.42 10.71
CA GLU A 37 -13.11 -19.71 9.98
C GLU A 37 -12.41 -20.81 10.79
N SER A 38 -11.23 -20.53 11.34
CA SER A 38 -10.47 -21.49 12.13
C SER A 38 -11.15 -21.81 13.46
N GLU A 39 -11.74 -20.84 14.14
CA GLU A 39 -12.53 -21.07 15.34
C GLU A 39 -13.74 -21.96 15.07
N ASP A 40 -14.45 -21.73 13.96
CA ASP A 40 -15.60 -22.55 13.58
C ASP A 40 -15.21 -23.97 13.17
N GLN A 41 -14.01 -24.16 12.61
CA GLN A 41 -13.45 -25.50 12.38
C GLN A 41 -13.10 -26.17 13.71
N LEU A 42 -12.44 -25.47 14.64
CA LEU A 42 -12.08 -26.00 15.95
C LEU A 42 -13.31 -26.38 16.80
N LYS A 43 -14.44 -25.68 16.67
CA LYS A 43 -15.70 -26.01 17.37
C LYS A 43 -16.33 -27.32 16.88
N LYS A 44 -16.04 -27.72 15.64
CA LYS A 44 -16.56 -28.96 15.03
C LYS A 44 -15.71 -30.18 15.37
N LEU A 45 -14.49 -29.97 15.88
CA LEU A 45 -13.59 -31.04 16.27
C LEU A 45 -13.77 -31.35 17.77
N PRO A 46 -13.77 -32.65 18.16
CA PRO A 46 -13.67 -33.05 19.56
C PRO A 46 -12.45 -32.42 20.24
N LEU A 47 -12.51 -32.20 21.56
CA LEU A 47 -11.38 -31.63 22.29
C LEU A 47 -10.19 -32.59 22.36
N GLU A 48 -10.48 -33.89 22.26
CA GLU A 48 -9.51 -34.98 22.31
C GLU A 48 -8.79 -35.18 20.97
N ASP A 49 -9.32 -34.62 19.87
CA ASP A 49 -8.70 -34.67 18.55
C ASP A 49 -7.57 -33.63 18.43
N THR A 50 -6.46 -33.91 19.10
CA THR A 50 -5.30 -33.01 19.13
C THR A 50 -4.69 -32.83 17.75
N GLU A 51 -4.59 -33.89 16.94
CA GLU A 51 -3.99 -33.83 15.60
C GLU A 51 -4.83 -32.99 14.64
N GLY A 52 -6.16 -33.18 14.61
CA GLY A 52 -7.05 -32.37 13.77
C GLY A 52 -7.01 -30.89 14.14
N ARG A 53 -6.97 -30.58 15.45
CA ARG A 53 -6.89 -29.21 15.95
C ARG A 53 -5.54 -28.56 15.61
N GLU A 54 -4.44 -29.29 15.72
CA GLU A 54 -3.11 -28.83 15.30
C GLU A 54 -3.07 -28.53 13.80
N GLN A 55 -3.69 -29.36 12.96
CA GLN A 55 -3.78 -29.12 11.52
C GLN A 55 -4.56 -27.84 11.21
N VAL A 56 -5.69 -27.59 11.87
CA VAL A 56 -6.47 -26.35 11.70
C VAL A 56 -5.61 -25.11 12.04
N MET A 57 -4.86 -25.16 13.15
CA MET A 57 -3.95 -24.07 13.54
C MET A 57 -2.78 -23.89 12.56
N ALA A 58 -2.21 -24.98 12.04
CA ALA A 58 -1.15 -24.93 11.04
C ALA A 58 -1.65 -24.28 9.73
N ILE A 59 -2.85 -24.65 9.28
CA ILE A 59 -3.49 -24.05 8.10
C ILE A 59 -3.77 -22.56 8.34
N GLN A 60 -4.31 -22.18 9.51
CA GLN A 60 -4.54 -20.78 9.86
C GLN A 60 -3.25 -19.97 9.78
N LYS A 61 -2.18 -20.47 10.39
CA LYS A 61 -0.86 -19.84 10.38
C LYS A 61 -0.35 -19.64 8.95
N GLN A 62 -0.47 -20.66 8.10
CA GLN A 62 -0.05 -20.56 6.70
C GLN A 62 -0.85 -19.50 5.94
N LYS A 63 -2.17 -19.47 6.09
CA LYS A 63 -3.03 -18.47 5.45
C LYS A 63 -2.70 -17.05 5.92
N LEU A 64 -2.47 -16.84 7.23
CA LEU A 64 -2.07 -15.53 7.78
C LEU A 64 -0.69 -15.09 7.26
N GLN A 65 0.27 -16.01 7.15
CA GLN A 65 1.58 -15.73 6.58
C GLN A 65 1.47 -15.33 5.10
N GLN A 66 0.60 -16.01 4.34
CA GLN A 66 0.33 -15.66 2.94
C GLN A 66 -0.30 -14.27 2.82
N ALA A 67 -1.31 -13.97 3.64
CA ALA A 67 -1.94 -12.65 3.68
C ALA A 67 -0.92 -11.55 4.01
N LEU A 68 -0.03 -11.78 4.99
CA LEU A 68 1.03 -10.83 5.34
C LEU A 68 2.03 -10.62 4.20
N SER A 69 2.39 -11.70 3.49
CA SER A 69 3.28 -11.61 2.33
C SER A 69 2.67 -10.77 1.22
N GLN A 70 1.38 -10.99 0.91
CA GLN A 70 0.63 -10.18 -0.05
C GLN A 70 0.57 -8.71 0.37
N LEU A 71 0.27 -8.43 1.63
CA LEU A 71 0.26 -7.05 2.16
C LEU A 71 1.62 -6.36 1.96
N ARG A 72 2.73 -7.04 2.28
CA ARG A 72 4.09 -6.49 2.08
C ARG A 72 4.36 -6.18 0.62
N GLN A 73 3.96 -7.06 -0.28
CA GLN A 73 4.11 -6.87 -1.72
C GLN A 73 3.31 -5.67 -2.21
N GLU A 74 2.05 -5.54 -1.79
CA GLU A 74 1.18 -4.41 -2.16
C GLU A 74 1.69 -3.07 -1.61
N VAL A 75 2.17 -3.04 -0.36
CA VAL A 75 2.80 -1.84 0.22
C VAL A 75 4.06 -1.47 -0.56
N THR A 76 4.91 -2.44 -0.91
CA THR A 76 6.13 -2.19 -1.69
C THR A 76 5.81 -1.64 -3.06
N ASN A 77 4.85 -2.27 -3.77
CA ASN A 77 4.44 -1.87 -5.11
C ASN A 77 3.82 -0.48 -5.13
N SER A 78 2.91 -0.18 -4.20
CA SER A 78 2.26 1.13 -4.10
C SER A 78 3.25 2.23 -3.73
N THR A 79 4.18 1.95 -2.81
CA THR A 79 5.24 2.89 -2.42
C THR A 79 6.15 3.20 -3.62
N MET A 80 6.57 2.18 -4.37
CA MET A 80 7.39 2.38 -5.57
C MET A 80 6.67 3.22 -6.62
N LYS A 81 5.40 2.89 -6.92
CA LYS A 81 4.58 3.65 -7.88
C LYS A 81 4.39 5.11 -7.46
N THR A 82 4.15 5.34 -6.16
CA THR A 82 4.00 6.69 -5.62
C THR A 82 5.30 7.46 -5.73
N ARG A 83 6.44 6.84 -5.39
CA ARG A 83 7.76 7.47 -5.53
C ARG A 83 8.02 7.91 -6.97
N GLN A 84 7.76 7.05 -7.94
CA GLN A 84 7.92 7.36 -9.37
C GLN A 84 7.03 8.53 -9.81
N LYS A 85 5.79 8.61 -9.31
CA LYS A 85 4.89 9.73 -9.60
C LYS A 85 5.44 11.04 -9.02
N LEU A 86 5.91 11.02 -7.77
CA LEU A 86 6.46 12.21 -7.11
C LEU A 86 7.75 12.68 -7.81
N GLU A 87 8.64 11.76 -8.18
CA GLU A 87 9.84 12.05 -8.97
C GLU A 87 9.47 12.73 -10.30
N ALA A 88 8.47 12.21 -11.02
CA ALA A 88 8.02 12.81 -12.27
C ALA A 88 7.41 14.22 -12.10
N ILE A 89 6.71 14.48 -10.99
CA ILE A 89 6.20 15.82 -10.66
C ILE A 89 7.36 16.79 -10.43
N ILE A 90 8.40 16.36 -9.69
CA ILE A 90 9.59 17.17 -9.43
C ILE A 90 10.35 17.45 -10.73
N SER A 91 10.64 16.45 -11.56
CA SER A 91 11.38 16.66 -12.81
C SER A 91 10.66 17.62 -13.75
N LYS A 92 9.32 17.51 -13.89
CA LYS A 92 8.52 18.47 -14.68
C LYS A 92 8.60 19.90 -14.13
N ARG A 93 8.73 20.05 -12.81
CA ARG A 93 8.91 21.35 -12.19
C ARG A 93 10.29 21.93 -12.51
N GLU A 94 11.33 21.13 -12.37
CA GLU A 94 12.72 21.54 -12.66
C GLU A 94 12.91 21.92 -14.13
N GLU A 95 12.40 21.11 -15.07
CA GLU A 95 12.44 21.40 -16.51
C GLU A 95 11.80 22.75 -16.83
N LYS A 96 10.68 23.05 -16.20
CA LYS A 96 9.97 24.30 -16.40
C LYS A 96 10.67 25.50 -15.79
N GLU A 97 11.24 25.35 -14.60
CA GLU A 97 12.06 26.40 -13.99
C GLU A 97 13.28 26.72 -14.87
N LEU A 98 13.87 25.73 -15.53
CA LEU A 98 14.93 25.94 -16.53
C LEU A 98 14.42 26.68 -17.78
N GLU A 99 13.29 26.28 -18.36
CA GLU A 99 12.69 26.99 -19.51
C GLU A 99 12.38 28.46 -19.20
N ASP A 100 11.86 28.75 -18.01
CA ASP A 100 11.54 30.11 -17.58
C ASP A 100 12.83 30.94 -17.38
N LEU A 101 13.90 30.34 -16.84
CA LEU A 101 15.22 30.98 -16.71
C LEU A 101 15.86 31.26 -18.07
N GLU A 102 15.78 30.32 -19.02
CA GLU A 102 16.29 30.49 -20.38
C GLU A 102 15.59 31.65 -21.10
N LYS A 103 14.26 31.77 -20.95
CA LYS A 103 13.51 32.92 -21.50
C LYS A 103 13.98 34.24 -20.90
N MET A 104 14.12 34.31 -19.57
CA MET A 104 14.60 35.53 -18.92
C MET A 104 16.00 35.92 -19.40
N LEU A 105 16.90 34.96 -19.58
CA LEU A 105 18.25 35.24 -20.09
C LEU A 105 18.22 35.74 -21.55
N ASN A 106 17.35 35.19 -22.39
CA ASN A 106 17.20 35.60 -23.78
C ASN A 106 16.47 36.95 -23.93
N GLU A 107 15.65 37.36 -22.97
CA GLU A 107 14.97 38.66 -22.96
C GLU A 107 15.86 39.81 -22.43
N VAL A 108 16.94 39.48 -21.71
CA VAL A 108 17.91 40.44 -21.16
C VAL A 108 19.13 40.62 -22.08
N ALA A 109 19.32 39.74 -23.06
CA ALA A 109 20.37 39.80 -24.09
C ALA A 109 19.95 40.62 -25.31
#